data_AF-A0A2U1WQZ8-F1
#
_entry.id   AF-A0A2U1WQZ8-F1
#
_cell.length_a   1.000
_cell.length_b   1.000
_cell.length_c   1.000
_cell.angle_alpha   90.00
_cell.angle_beta   90.00
_cell.angle_gamma   90.00
#
_symmetry.space_group_name_H-M   'P 1'
#
loop_
_entity.id
_entity.type
_entity.pdbx_description
1 polymer ?
#
loop_
_entity_poly.entity_id
_entity_poly.type
_entity_poly.pdbx_seq_one_letter_code
_entity_poly.pdbx_strand_id
1 'polypeptide(L)'
;MRILVPLAVLMLAAAPAGAASVDRTDPQHLTPPPPGGYDLPLSPPVVRFPLPSQWLTIKGDVDWRKAGVFDKKLSDACATRNFTEKLPMRFRAAYKGEILGVAFGHGLNLNDPGKLADPKMIYLFRNGDSTQCGVLKMPNDDPRISSKPEATRQP
;
A
#
# COMPACT_ATOMS: atom_id res chain seq x y z
N MET A 1 -51.00 18.93 35.70
CA MET A 1 -51.06 20.37 36.03
C MET A 1 -49.82 21.02 35.43
N ARG A 2 -50.01 22.01 34.55
CA ARG A 2 -48.99 22.66 33.71
C ARG A 2 -48.14 23.63 34.55
N ILE A 3 -46.81 23.58 34.44
CA ILE A 3 -45.90 24.69 34.78
C ILE A 3 -44.74 24.62 33.77
N LEU A 4 -44.85 25.31 32.63
CA LEU A 4 -44.29 26.65 32.34
C LEU A 4 -42.75 26.71 32.45
N VAL A 5 -42.13 26.53 31.30
CA VAL A 5 -40.74 26.86 30.97
C VAL A 5 -40.57 28.38 30.99
N PRO A 6 -39.55 28.95 31.67
CA PRO A 6 -38.98 30.22 31.30
C PRO A 6 -37.67 29.99 30.54
N LEU A 7 -37.73 30.39 29.27
CA LEU A 7 -36.64 30.67 28.37
C LEU A 7 -35.80 31.81 28.97
N ALA A 8 -34.61 31.53 29.50
CA ALA A 8 -33.63 32.54 29.88
C ALA A 8 -32.49 32.54 28.87
N VAL A 9 -32.64 33.42 27.87
CA VAL A 9 -31.57 33.84 26.96
C VAL A 9 -30.58 34.66 27.78
N LEU A 10 -29.36 34.14 27.99
CA LEU A 10 -28.22 34.97 28.38
C LEU A 10 -27.23 35.06 27.22
N MET A 11 -27.22 36.24 26.64
CA MET A 11 -26.24 36.77 25.70
C MET A 11 -24.88 36.99 26.37
N LEU A 12 -23.84 36.96 25.51
CA LEU A 12 -22.54 37.63 25.63
C LEU A 12 -21.43 37.00 26.51
N ALA A 13 -20.46 36.38 25.84
CA ALA A 13 -19.14 36.99 25.66
C ALA A 13 -18.42 36.30 24.49
N ALA A 14 -18.42 36.92 23.31
CA ALA A 14 -17.48 36.58 22.27
C ALA A 14 -16.09 37.03 22.75
N ALA A 15 -15.20 36.07 22.99
CA ALA A 15 -13.80 36.38 23.22
C ALA A 15 -13.27 37.15 22.00
N PRO A 16 -12.47 38.21 22.18
CA PRO A 16 -11.76 38.79 21.05
C PRO A 16 -10.81 37.72 20.54
N ALA A 17 -11.09 37.18 19.35
CA ALA A 17 -10.08 36.53 18.56
C ALA A 17 -9.03 37.61 18.29
N GLY A 18 -7.98 37.63 19.12
CA GLY A 18 -6.79 38.40 18.82
C GLY A 18 -6.35 37.99 17.43
N ALA A 19 -6.50 38.90 16.48
CA ALA A 19 -5.86 38.79 15.19
C ALA A 19 -4.36 38.74 15.50
N ALA A 20 -3.81 37.53 15.61
CA ALA A 20 -2.40 37.33 15.47
C ALA A 20 -2.10 37.88 14.07
N SER A 21 -1.49 39.05 14.02
CA SER A 21 -0.96 39.60 12.80
C SER A 21 -0.12 38.51 12.17
N VAL A 22 -0.52 38.05 10.98
CA VAL A 22 0.34 37.22 10.15
C VAL A 22 1.59 38.07 9.93
N ASP A 23 2.65 37.75 10.67
CA ASP A 23 3.95 38.36 10.48
C ASP A 23 4.33 38.04 9.04
N ARG A 24 4.22 39.06 8.19
CA ARG A 24 4.47 38.95 6.77
C ARG A 24 5.95 38.65 6.68
N THR A 25 6.27 37.41 6.30
CA THR A 25 7.63 36.96 6.02
C THR A 25 8.42 38.08 5.36
N ASP A 26 9.54 38.47 5.97
CA ASP A 26 10.42 39.55 5.51
C ASP A 26 10.56 39.49 3.97
N PRO A 27 10.31 40.59 3.24
CA PRO A 27 10.35 40.60 1.77
C PRO A 27 11.66 40.06 1.18
N GLN A 28 12.74 40.04 1.96
CA GLN A 28 14.02 39.47 1.53
C GLN A 28 13.99 37.95 1.35
N HIS A 29 13.04 37.23 1.95
CA HIS A 29 12.91 35.77 1.81
C HIS A 29 12.44 35.30 0.43
N LEU A 30 11.96 36.21 -0.43
CA LEU A 30 11.49 35.89 -1.78
C LEU A 30 12.47 36.32 -2.87
N THR A 31 13.68 36.75 -2.53
CA THR A 31 14.68 37.10 -3.54
C THR A 31 15.01 35.83 -4.34
N PRO A 32 14.68 35.77 -5.64
CA PRO A 32 15.04 34.62 -6.45
C PRO A 32 16.56 34.47 -6.40
N PRO A 33 17.09 33.25 -6.29
CA PRO A 33 18.53 33.06 -6.39
C PRO A 33 19.02 33.69 -7.70
N PRO A 34 20.17 34.39 -7.69
CA PRO A 34 20.71 35.01 -8.89
C PRO A 34 20.89 33.94 -9.99
N PRO A 35 20.63 34.27 -11.26
CA PRO A 35 20.83 33.33 -12.36
C PRO A 35 22.29 32.86 -12.37
N GLY A 36 22.49 31.56 -12.13
CA GLY A 36 23.82 30.94 -11.97
C GLY A 36 24.14 30.44 -10.56
N GLY A 37 23.29 30.67 -9.55
CA GLY A 37 23.47 30.18 -8.17
C GLY A 37 23.08 28.72 -7.92
N TYR A 38 22.92 27.90 -8.96
CA TYR A 38 22.48 26.50 -8.85
C TYR A 38 23.64 25.50 -8.67
N ASP A 39 24.85 25.95 -8.38
CA ASP A 39 25.96 25.09 -7.91
C ASP A 39 25.77 24.69 -6.44
N LEU A 40 24.53 24.40 -6.03
CA LEU A 40 24.34 23.52 -4.90
C LEU A 40 24.85 22.15 -5.38
N PRO A 41 25.86 21.54 -4.72
CA PRO A 41 26.27 20.20 -5.08
C PRO A 41 25.00 19.36 -5.06
N LEU A 42 24.68 18.73 -6.20
CA LEU A 42 23.59 17.76 -6.30
C LEU A 42 23.75 16.85 -5.09
N SER A 43 22.84 16.97 -4.11
CA SER A 43 22.91 16.13 -2.93
C SER A 43 23.08 14.71 -3.44
N PRO A 44 24.14 13.98 -3.02
CA PRO A 44 24.34 12.63 -3.50
C PRO A 44 23.03 11.88 -3.31
N PRO A 45 22.57 11.09 -4.30
CA PRO A 45 21.26 10.48 -4.26
C PRO A 45 21.09 9.81 -2.90
N VAL A 46 20.04 10.18 -2.18
CA VAL A 46 19.78 9.74 -0.79
C VAL A 46 19.38 8.26 -0.81
N VAL A 47 20.34 7.39 -1.06
CA VAL A 47 20.25 5.95 -0.89
C VAL A 47 21.54 5.51 -0.18
N ARG A 48 21.60 5.76 1.13
CA ARG A 48 22.69 5.27 1.99
C ARG A 48 22.70 3.73 2.11
N PHE A 49 21.63 3.07 1.65
CA PHE A 49 21.48 1.62 1.65
C PHE A 49 20.97 1.15 0.28
N PRO A 50 21.50 0.04 -0.27
CA PRO A 50 20.91 -0.57 -1.44
C PRO A 50 19.47 -0.96 -1.11
N LEU A 51 18.52 -0.56 -1.97
CA LEU A 51 17.15 -1.03 -1.85
C LEU A 51 17.16 -2.56 -1.93
N PRO A 52 16.34 -3.27 -1.12
CA PRO A 52 16.25 -4.71 -1.20
C PRO A 52 15.87 -5.12 -2.62
N SER A 53 16.52 -6.16 -3.14
CA SER A 53 16.24 -6.70 -4.48
C SER A 53 14.75 -6.99 -4.64
N GLN A 54 14.12 -6.39 -5.65
CA GLN A 54 12.74 -6.65 -6.03
C GLN A 54 12.74 -7.67 -7.18
N TRP A 55 11.88 -8.67 -7.07
CA TRP A 55 11.81 -9.79 -8.00
C TRP A 55 10.47 -9.73 -8.75
N LEU A 56 10.53 -9.66 -10.08
CA LEU A 56 9.35 -9.90 -10.90
C LEU A 56 9.18 -11.40 -11.06
N THR A 57 8.16 -11.96 -10.41
CA THR A 57 7.91 -13.41 -10.41
C THR A 57 6.95 -13.81 -11.53
N ILE A 58 5.95 -12.98 -11.80
CA ILE A 58 4.86 -13.31 -12.71
C ILE A 58 4.67 -12.17 -13.70
N LYS A 59 4.54 -12.53 -14.98
CA LYS A 59 4.21 -11.58 -16.05
C LYS A 59 3.04 -12.13 -16.85
N GLY A 60 2.00 -11.34 -17.02
CA GLY A 60 0.84 -11.69 -17.82
C GLY A 60 0.40 -10.55 -18.72
N ASP A 61 -0.04 -10.88 -19.93
CA ASP A 61 -0.61 -9.92 -20.87
C ASP A 61 -2.12 -9.72 -20.66
N VAL A 62 -2.69 -10.35 -19.63
CA VAL A 62 -4.11 -10.24 -19.26
C VAL A 62 -4.33 -9.17 -18.18
N ASP A 63 -5.57 -8.72 -18.04
CA ASP A 63 -5.98 -7.87 -16.92
C ASP A 63 -5.79 -8.63 -15.60
N TRP A 64 -5.25 -7.96 -14.58
CA TRP A 64 -5.03 -8.54 -13.25
C TRP A 64 -6.31 -9.10 -12.63
N ARG A 65 -7.48 -8.51 -12.93
CA ARG A 65 -8.78 -9.00 -12.43
C ARG A 65 -9.12 -10.40 -12.91
N LYS A 66 -8.49 -10.83 -14.01
CA LYS A 66 -8.66 -12.15 -14.62
C LYS A 66 -7.51 -13.11 -14.27
N ALA A 67 -6.49 -12.63 -13.57
CA ALA A 67 -5.33 -13.44 -13.19
C ALA A 67 -5.65 -14.48 -12.11
N GLY A 68 -6.69 -14.25 -11.31
CA GLY A 68 -7.09 -15.15 -10.23
C GLY A 68 -8.51 -14.88 -9.76
N VAL A 69 -8.87 -15.52 -8.66
CA VAL A 69 -10.18 -15.37 -8.02
C VAL A 69 -10.08 -14.34 -6.91
N PHE A 70 -10.91 -13.32 -6.97
CA PHE A 70 -11.01 -12.34 -5.88
C PHE A 70 -11.61 -12.98 -4.62
N ASP A 71 -10.97 -12.79 -3.47
CA ASP A 71 -11.44 -13.33 -2.20
C ASP A 71 -11.76 -12.18 -1.23
N LYS A 72 -13.05 -12.02 -0.92
CA LYS A 72 -13.51 -10.96 -0.02
C LYS A 72 -12.95 -11.14 1.39
N LYS A 73 -12.91 -12.37 1.92
CA LYS A 73 -12.46 -12.64 3.29
C LYS A 73 -10.97 -12.29 3.45
N LEU A 74 -10.16 -12.64 2.45
CA LEU A 74 -8.74 -12.29 2.46
C LEU A 74 -8.51 -10.80 2.25
N SER A 75 -9.34 -10.14 1.44
CA SER A 75 -9.27 -8.69 1.25
C SER A 75 -9.61 -7.93 2.54
N ASP A 76 -10.64 -8.37 3.27
CA ASP A 76 -11.00 -7.80 4.58
C ASP A 76 -9.85 -8.02 5.60
N ALA A 77 -9.22 -9.19 5.59
CA ALA A 77 -8.06 -9.48 6.44
C ALA A 77 -6.83 -8.64 6.06
N CYS A 78 -6.63 -8.39 4.77
CA CYS A 78 -5.55 -7.53 4.31
C CYS A 78 -5.77 -6.06 4.68
N ALA A 79 -7.01 -5.56 4.54
CA ALA A 79 -7.38 -4.21 4.96
C ALA A 79 -7.12 -3.96 6.46
N THR A 80 -7.20 -5.02 7.28
CA THR A 80 -6.88 -4.99 8.72
C THR A 80 -5.44 -5.39 9.06
N ARG A 81 -4.56 -5.54 8.04
CA ARG A 81 -3.15 -5.94 8.16
C ARG A 81 -2.89 -7.37 8.67
N ASN A 82 -3.93 -8.18 8.82
CA ASN A 82 -3.85 -9.57 9.27
C ASN A 82 -3.57 -10.58 8.13
N PHE A 83 -3.46 -10.09 6.89
CA PHE A 83 -3.06 -10.90 5.74
C PHE A 83 -2.23 -10.02 4.81
N THR A 84 -0.91 -10.00 4.99
CA THR A 84 -0.03 -9.02 4.33
C THR A 84 1.30 -9.64 3.90
N GLU A 85 1.98 -9.01 2.95
CA GLU A 85 3.36 -9.36 2.63
C GLU A 85 4.28 -9.00 3.81
N LYS A 86 5.15 -9.92 4.24
CA LYS A 86 6.21 -9.63 5.24
C LYS A 86 7.15 -8.52 4.76
N LEU A 87 7.44 -8.54 3.46
CA LEU A 87 8.25 -7.55 2.77
C LEU A 87 7.44 -7.08 1.56
N PRO A 88 6.73 -5.94 1.70
CA PRO A 88 5.86 -5.42 0.64
C PRO A 88 6.59 -5.28 -0.68
N MET A 89 5.95 -5.71 -1.78
CA MET A 89 6.45 -5.54 -3.14
C MET A 89 7.86 -6.14 -3.40
N ARG A 90 8.31 -7.06 -2.54
CA ARG A 90 9.56 -7.83 -2.78
C ARG A 90 9.38 -8.78 -3.94
N PHE A 91 8.23 -9.43 -4.03
CA PHE A 91 7.83 -10.23 -5.18
C PHE A 91 6.68 -9.52 -5.88
N ARG A 92 6.76 -9.46 -7.20
CA ARG A 92 5.86 -8.64 -8.01
C ARG A 92 5.26 -9.47 -9.13
N ALA A 93 4.02 -9.14 -9.46
CA ALA A 93 3.36 -9.59 -10.67
C ALA A 93 3.05 -8.38 -11.55
N ALA A 94 3.37 -8.46 -12.84
CA ALA A 94 3.07 -7.42 -13.81
C ALA A 94 1.95 -7.89 -14.76
N TYR A 95 0.84 -7.17 -14.76
CA TYR A 95 -0.34 -7.44 -15.60
C TYR A 95 -0.75 -6.18 -16.35
N LYS A 96 -0.60 -6.14 -17.69
CA LYS A 96 -0.96 -4.97 -18.52
C LYS A 96 -0.58 -3.60 -17.92
N GLY A 97 0.64 -3.48 -17.39
CA GLY A 97 1.16 -2.23 -16.81
C GLY A 97 0.82 -2.01 -15.33
N GLU A 98 -0.04 -2.82 -14.74
CA GLU A 98 -0.32 -2.84 -13.30
C GLU A 98 0.68 -3.75 -12.58
N ILE A 99 1.19 -3.28 -11.44
CA ILE A 99 2.10 -4.05 -10.59
C ILE A 99 1.37 -4.42 -9.30
N LEU A 100 1.35 -5.71 -9.01
CA LEU A 100 0.77 -6.27 -7.79
C LEU A 100 1.88 -6.83 -6.91
N GLY A 101 1.66 -6.77 -5.60
CA GLY A 101 2.44 -7.54 -4.62
C GLY A 101 2.11 -9.02 -4.75
N VAL A 102 3.06 -9.89 -4.44
CA VAL A 102 2.90 -11.34 -4.54
C VAL A 102 3.33 -11.96 -3.22
N ALA A 103 2.46 -12.78 -2.63
CA ALA A 103 2.87 -13.65 -1.52
C ALA A 103 2.50 -15.10 -1.77
N PHE A 104 3.35 -15.99 -1.29
CA PHE A 104 3.15 -17.43 -1.42
C PHE A 104 2.49 -17.99 -0.16
N GLY A 105 1.46 -18.82 -0.35
CA GLY A 105 0.68 -19.39 0.74
C GLY A 105 1.46 -20.36 1.64
N HIS A 106 2.59 -20.90 1.16
CA HIS A 106 3.48 -21.71 1.99
C HIS A 106 4.30 -20.90 3.02
N GLY A 107 4.08 -19.59 3.11
CA GLY A 107 4.60 -18.75 4.20
C GLY A 107 5.97 -18.10 3.97
N LEU A 108 6.54 -18.22 2.76
CA LEU A 108 7.85 -17.64 2.41
C LEU A 108 7.92 -16.14 2.72
N ASN A 109 6.91 -15.40 2.28
CA ASN A 109 6.85 -13.95 2.41
C ASN A 109 5.47 -13.44 2.82
N LEU A 110 4.63 -14.31 3.37
CA LEU A 110 3.28 -13.98 3.83
C LEU A 110 3.23 -13.88 5.36
N ASN A 111 2.63 -12.82 5.87
CA ASN A 111 2.22 -12.63 7.25
C ASN A 111 0.72 -12.95 7.36
N ASP A 112 0.43 -14.10 7.97
CA ASP A 112 -0.93 -14.64 8.11
C ASP A 112 -1.09 -15.29 9.50
N PRO A 113 -1.28 -14.47 10.56
CA PRO A 113 -1.55 -14.98 11.91
C PRO A 113 -2.82 -15.84 11.98
N GLY A 114 -3.78 -15.60 11.09
CA GLY A 114 -5.06 -16.31 11.04
C GLY A 114 -5.01 -17.66 10.32
N LYS A 115 -3.87 -18.02 9.72
CA LYS A 115 -3.70 -19.24 8.90
C LYS A 115 -4.81 -19.39 7.84
N LEU A 116 -5.16 -18.28 7.20
CA LEU A 116 -6.14 -18.23 6.13
C LEU A 116 -5.58 -18.72 4.78
N ALA A 117 -4.25 -18.78 4.67
CA ALA A 117 -3.56 -19.18 3.46
C ALA A 117 -3.59 -20.69 3.21
N ASP A 118 -3.76 -21.04 1.94
CA ASP A 118 -3.54 -22.38 1.41
C ASP A 118 -2.10 -22.46 0.89
N PRO A 119 -1.28 -23.43 1.36
CA PRO A 119 0.09 -23.64 0.89
C PRO A 119 0.26 -23.77 -0.63
N LYS A 120 -0.80 -24.20 -1.35
CA LYS A 120 -0.79 -24.42 -2.81
C LYS A 120 -1.19 -23.18 -3.62
N MET A 121 -1.46 -22.06 -2.96
CA MET A 121 -1.92 -20.84 -3.62
C MET A 121 -0.86 -19.74 -3.62
N ILE A 122 -0.95 -18.88 -4.62
CA ILE A 122 -0.29 -17.58 -4.69
C ILE A 122 -1.36 -16.52 -4.47
N TYR A 123 -1.00 -15.50 -3.70
CA TYR A 123 -1.83 -14.35 -3.39
C TYR A 123 -1.28 -13.11 -4.06
N LEU A 124 -2.12 -12.46 -4.86
CA LEU A 124 -1.82 -11.18 -5.50
C LEU A 124 -2.46 -10.06 -4.69
N PHE A 125 -1.65 -9.08 -4.30
CA PHE A 125 -2.06 -7.94 -3.49
C PHE A 125 -2.15 -6.70 -4.36
N ARG A 126 -3.33 -6.09 -4.36
CA ARG A 126 -3.55 -4.74 -4.88
C ARG A 126 -3.63 -3.79 -3.70
N ASN A 127 -2.80 -2.74 -3.71
CA ASN A 127 -2.70 -1.77 -2.62
C ASN A 127 -2.51 -2.45 -1.24
N GLY A 128 -1.58 -3.42 -1.18
CA GLY A 128 -1.30 -4.26 0.00
C GLY A 128 -0.87 -3.49 1.25
N ASP A 129 -0.56 -2.21 1.08
CA ASP A 129 -0.18 -1.26 2.12
C ASP A 129 -1.29 -0.26 2.49
N SER A 130 -2.54 -0.47 2.04
CA SER A 130 -3.65 0.45 2.26
C SER A 130 -4.88 -0.23 2.87
N THR A 131 -5.85 0.57 3.34
CA THR A 131 -7.17 0.08 3.77
C THR A 131 -8.04 -0.40 2.60
N GLN A 132 -7.67 -0.06 1.36
CA GLN A 132 -8.32 -0.55 0.13
C GLN A 132 -7.61 -1.79 -0.43
N CYS A 133 -7.01 -2.60 0.45
CA CYS A 133 -6.30 -3.78 0.01
C CYS A 133 -7.25 -4.80 -0.61
N GLY A 134 -6.94 -5.23 -1.83
CA GLY A 134 -7.61 -6.32 -2.52
C GLY A 134 -6.68 -7.52 -2.68
N VAL A 135 -7.21 -8.72 -2.43
CA VAL A 135 -6.47 -9.97 -2.57
C VAL A 135 -7.12 -10.86 -3.61
N LEU A 136 -6.33 -11.31 -4.58
CA LEU A 136 -6.69 -12.38 -5.49
C LEU A 136 -5.89 -13.62 -5.14
N LYS A 137 -6.51 -14.79 -5.27
CA LYS A 137 -5.83 -16.08 -5.13
C LYS A 137 -5.77 -16.79 -6.47
N MET A 138 -4.66 -17.42 -6.75
CA MET A 138 -4.45 -18.25 -7.94
C MET A 138 -3.60 -19.47 -7.59
N PRO A 139 -3.75 -20.60 -8.31
CA PRO A 139 -2.94 -21.78 -8.05
C PRO A 139 -1.45 -21.48 -8.22
N ASN A 140 -0.61 -22.12 -7.42
CA ASN A 140 0.83 -22.11 -7.59
C ASN A 140 1.25 -23.23 -8.55
N ASP A 141 1.58 -22.88 -9.78
CA ASP A 141 2.09 -23.82 -10.78
C ASP A 141 3.59 -24.16 -10.59
N ASP A 142 4.21 -23.75 -9.47
CA ASP A 142 5.59 -24.14 -9.16
C ASP A 142 5.68 -25.67 -9.00
N PRO A 143 6.50 -26.37 -9.83
CA PRO A 143 6.67 -27.82 -9.79
C PRO A 143 7.23 -28.33 -8.46
N ARG A 144 7.80 -27.47 -7.61
CA ARG A 144 8.27 -27.83 -6.25
C ARG A 144 7.14 -28.01 -5.23
N ILE A 145 5.96 -27.46 -5.52
CA ILE A 145 4.78 -27.47 -4.64
C ILE A 145 3.64 -28.29 -5.25
N SER A 146 3.56 -28.31 -6.59
CA SER A 146 2.71 -29.23 -7.33
C SER A 146 3.31 -30.63 -7.28
N SER A 147 2.75 -31.51 -6.45
CA SER A 147 3.05 -32.94 -6.42
C SER A 147 2.54 -33.67 -7.68
N LYS A 148 2.92 -33.20 -8.86
CA LYS A 148 2.69 -33.88 -10.12
C LYS A 148 4.08 -34.30 -10.63
N PRO A 149 4.42 -35.60 -10.60
CA PRO A 149 5.65 -36.05 -11.22
C PRO A 149 5.63 -35.60 -12.67
N GLU A 150 6.68 -34.91 -13.07
CA GLU A 150 6.92 -34.43 -14.42
C GLU A 150 6.92 -35.63 -15.37
N ALA A 151 5.78 -35.88 -16.00
CA ALA A 151 5.70 -36.82 -17.11
C ALA A 151 6.43 -36.17 -18.28
N THR A 152 7.69 -36.56 -18.42
CA THR A 152 8.48 -36.66 -19.66
C THR A 152 7.96 -35.82 -20.81
N ARG A 153 8.53 -34.63 -20.98
CA ARG A 153 8.60 -33.98 -22.29
C ARG A 153 10.07 -33.92 -22.70
N GLN A 154 10.54 -35.01 -23.32
CA GLN A 154 11.73 -34.98 -24.16
C GLN A 154 11.31 -34.76 -25.62
N PRO A 155 12.13 -34.06 -26.42
CA PRO A 155 11.83 -33.72 -27.82
C PRO A 155 11.77 -34.96 -28.73
#